data_AF-A0A644Z0U6-F1
#
_entry.id   AF-A0A644Z0U6-F1
#
_cell.length_a   1.000
_cell.length_b   1.000
_cell.length_c   1.000
_cell.angle_alpha   90.00
_cell.angle_beta   90.00
_cell.angle_gamma   90.00
#
_symmetry.space_group_name_H-M   'P 1'
#
loop_
_entity.id
_entity.type
_entity.pdbx_description
1 polymer ?
#
loop_
_entity_poly.entity_id
_entity_poly.type
_entity_poly.pdbx_seq_one_letter_code
_entity_poly.pdbx_strand_id
1 'polypeptide(L)'
;MPDLPAVFAGLICVLVIAVILGKREKASIGSVALASAARHEEVLTDEQKSLLRPKLFVVNVLLIILAIASLLKSGFAPAVVFMIFYVLATVINYPSVKDTKARVDAHAKECLMMASVLFAAGCFTGIMKNTGMITEMATALTGIIPQSMGKFFPIITGIISMPASLLFDPDSFYFGVLPVLGNTAQGFGVAVEKVGRAAILGQMTTGFPVSPLTASTFLLIGLAGVDLGEHQKKTIPLAFLVTIVMVIVAAVTGAI
;
A
#
# COMPACT_ATOMS: atom_id res chain seq x y z
N MET A 1 -2.18 7.85 16.43
CA MET A 1 -1.48 7.31 15.25
C MET A 1 -0.11 7.99 15.16
N PRO A 2 0.96 7.38 15.68
CA PRO A 2 2.28 7.98 15.78
C PRO A 2 2.91 8.35 14.43
N ASP A 3 2.52 7.67 13.35
CA ASP A 3 3.11 7.84 12.01
C ASP A 3 2.49 8.96 11.18
N LEU A 4 1.38 9.56 11.63
CA LEU A 4 0.71 10.64 10.91
C LEU A 4 1.65 11.79 10.52
N PRO A 5 2.54 12.29 11.40
CA PRO A 5 3.50 13.34 11.03
C PRO A 5 4.40 12.93 9.87
N ALA A 6 4.87 11.67 9.85
CA ALA A 6 5.70 11.14 8.77
C ALA A 6 4.92 11.07 7.46
N VAL A 7 3.68 10.57 7.48
CA VAL A 7 2.80 10.52 6.30
C VAL A 7 2.54 11.93 5.74
N PHE A 8 2.25 12.91 6.61
CA PHE A 8 2.07 14.30 6.17
C PHE A 8 3.34 14.88 5.55
N ALA A 9 4.51 14.64 6.15
CA ALA A 9 5.78 15.08 5.59
C ALA A 9 6.05 14.44 4.22
N GLY A 10 5.76 13.15 4.06
CA GLY A 10 5.82 12.45 2.78
C GLY A 10 4.89 13.07 1.74
N LEU A 11 3.65 13.34 2.11
CA LEU A 11 2.66 13.97 1.21
C LEU A 11 3.10 15.37 0.76
N ILE A 12 3.60 16.20 1.69
CA ILE A 12 4.17 17.51 1.35
C ILE A 12 5.36 17.34 0.40
N CYS A 13 6.27 16.39 0.68
CA CYS A 13 7.43 16.12 -0.16
C CYS A 13 7.02 15.72 -1.59
N VAL A 14 6.04 14.83 -1.72
CA VAL A 14 5.48 14.42 -3.02
C VAL A 14 4.86 15.60 -3.76
N LEU A 15 4.09 16.45 -3.09
CA LEU A 15 3.50 17.66 -3.70
C LEU A 15 4.59 18.63 -4.18
N VAL A 16 5.65 18.83 -3.39
CA VAL A 16 6.79 19.68 -3.79
C VAL A 16 7.49 19.11 -5.03
N ILE A 17 7.76 17.81 -5.05
CA ILE A 17 8.36 17.12 -6.20
C ILE A 17 7.46 17.26 -7.43
N ALA A 18 6.16 17.05 -7.28
CA ALA A 18 5.19 17.19 -8.37
C ALA A 18 5.16 18.62 -8.93
N VAL A 19 5.21 19.65 -8.08
CA VAL A 19 5.28 21.05 -8.51
C VAL A 19 6.59 21.34 -9.26
N ILE A 20 7.72 20.81 -8.78
CA ILE A 20 9.03 20.99 -9.45
C ILE A 20 9.02 20.32 -10.82
N LEU A 21 8.59 19.07 -10.91
CA LEU A 21 8.49 18.33 -12.17
C LEU A 21 7.52 19.02 -13.13
N GLY A 22 6.34 19.42 -12.66
CA GLY A 22 5.35 20.12 -13.47
C GLY A 22 5.85 21.48 -13.99
N LYS A 23 6.60 22.24 -13.18
CA LYS A 23 7.23 23.50 -13.63
C LYS A 23 8.30 23.27 -14.70
N ARG A 24 9.15 22.24 -14.53
CA ARG A 24 10.20 21.88 -15.50
C ARG A 24 9.57 21.44 -16.82
N GLU A 25 8.53 20.63 -16.77
CA GLU A 25 7.84 20.15 -17.95
C GLU A 25 7.10 21.26 -18.67
N LYS A 26 6.44 22.17 -17.92
CA LYS A 26 5.82 23.37 -18.49
C LYS A 26 6.84 24.27 -19.20
N ALA A 27 8.05 24.41 -18.66
CA ALA A 27 9.12 25.17 -19.28
C ALA A 27 9.66 24.49 -20.55
N SER A 28 9.64 23.15 -20.59
CA SER A 28 10.09 22.33 -21.74
C SER A 28 9.09 22.36 -22.91
N ILE A 29 7.79 22.21 -22.61
CA ILE A 29 6.72 22.05 -23.61
C ILE A 29 6.26 23.41 -24.20
N GLY A 30 6.45 24.52 -23.48
CA GLY A 30 5.93 25.83 -23.89
C GLY A 30 4.38 25.88 -23.90
N SER A 31 3.79 26.93 -24.47
CA SER A 31 2.33 27.13 -24.50
C SER A 31 1.58 26.35 -25.59
N VAL A 32 2.27 25.51 -26.37
CA VAL A 32 1.77 25.01 -27.66
C VAL A 32 0.97 23.70 -27.55
N ALA A 33 1.15 22.88 -26.50
CA ALA A 33 0.57 21.53 -26.43
C ALA A 33 -0.72 21.39 -25.58
N LEU A 34 -1.17 22.44 -24.88
CA LEU A 34 -2.38 22.35 -24.05
C LEU A 34 -3.68 22.20 -24.86
N ALA A 35 -3.64 22.46 -26.17
CA ALA A 35 -4.78 22.32 -27.07
C ALA A 35 -5.05 20.87 -27.52
N SER A 36 -4.10 19.95 -27.37
CA SER A 36 -4.18 18.57 -27.89
C SER A 36 -4.30 17.50 -26.81
N ALA A 37 -4.61 17.86 -25.56
CA ALA A 37 -4.98 16.90 -24.53
C ALA A 37 -6.36 16.31 -24.85
N ALA A 38 -6.42 15.47 -25.88
CA ALA A 38 -7.57 14.66 -26.20
C ALA A 38 -7.85 13.82 -24.95
N ARG A 39 -8.96 14.14 -24.28
CA ARG A 39 -9.47 13.39 -23.15
C ARG A 39 -9.67 11.96 -23.65
N HIS A 40 -8.81 11.04 -23.23
CA HIS A 40 -9.00 9.61 -23.47
C HIS A 40 -10.23 9.23 -22.64
N GLU A 41 -11.43 9.37 -23.22
CA GLU A 41 -12.62 8.79 -22.65
C GLU A 41 -12.45 7.28 -22.75
N GLU A 42 -12.25 6.65 -21.60
CA GLU A 42 -12.22 5.21 -21.50
C GLU A 42 -13.56 4.69 -22.06
N VAL A 43 -13.52 4.01 -23.20
CA VAL A 43 -14.72 3.47 -23.83
C VAL A 43 -15.18 2.29 -22.98
N LEU A 44 -16.09 2.57 -22.05
CA LEU A 44 -16.66 1.56 -21.19
C LEU A 44 -17.34 0.48 -22.03
N THR A 45 -17.10 -0.78 -21.69
CA THR A 45 -17.82 -1.91 -22.27
C THR A 45 -19.30 -1.83 -21.90
N ASP A 46 -20.17 -2.50 -22.68
CA ASP A 46 -21.61 -2.50 -22.40
C ASP A 46 -21.93 -3.10 -21.03
N GLU A 47 -21.13 -4.07 -20.58
CA GLU A 47 -21.19 -4.58 -19.21
C GLU A 47 -20.85 -3.50 -18.17
N GLN A 48 -19.76 -2.75 -18.35
CA GLN A 48 -19.40 -1.65 -17.44
C GLN A 48 -20.47 -0.55 -17.42
N LYS A 49 -21.05 -0.20 -18.56
CA LYS A 49 -22.16 0.76 -18.64
C LYS A 49 -23.40 0.24 -17.91
N SER A 50 -23.69 -1.05 -18.03
CA SER A 50 -24.81 -1.70 -17.34
C SER A 50 -24.66 -1.74 -15.82
N LEU A 51 -23.46 -1.55 -15.28
CA LEU A 51 -23.17 -1.47 -13.85
C LEU A 51 -23.27 -0.05 -13.30
N LEU A 52 -23.26 0.96 -14.17
CA LEU A 52 -23.47 2.33 -13.74
C LEU A 52 -24.88 2.44 -13.13
N ARG A 53 -24.96 2.87 -11.87
CA ARG A 53 -26.22 3.13 -11.16
C ARG A 53 -26.37 4.63 -10.91
N PRO A 54 -26.53 5.46 -11.96
CA PRO A 54 -26.50 6.92 -11.84
C PRO A 54 -27.59 7.46 -10.90
N LYS A 55 -28.74 6.78 -10.80
CA LYS A 55 -29.85 7.16 -9.91
C LYS A 55 -29.56 6.89 -8.42
N LEU A 56 -28.66 5.96 -8.10
CA LEU A 56 -28.31 5.57 -6.73
C LEU A 56 -27.00 6.19 -6.24
N PHE A 57 -26.41 7.11 -7.03
CA PHE A 57 -25.14 7.74 -6.70
C PHE A 57 -25.16 8.39 -5.31
N VAL A 58 -26.18 9.19 -5.00
CA VAL A 58 -26.30 9.87 -3.69
C VAL A 58 -26.46 8.85 -2.55
N VAL A 59 -27.22 7.78 -2.76
CA VAL A 59 -27.40 6.72 -1.76
C VAL A 59 -26.07 6.01 -1.48
N ASN A 60 -25.30 5.70 -2.52
CA ASN A 60 -23.99 5.08 -2.38
C ASN A 60 -22.98 5.99 -1.68
N VAL A 61 -22.98 7.28 -2.02
CA VAL A 61 -22.15 8.27 -1.31
C VAL A 61 -22.53 8.35 0.17
N LEU A 62 -23.82 8.33 0.50
CA LEU A 62 -24.27 8.30 1.90
C LEU A 62 -23.84 7.01 2.61
N LEU A 63 -23.97 5.85 1.97
CA LEU A 63 -23.49 4.58 2.54
C LEU A 63 -21.99 4.61 2.82
N ILE A 64 -21.18 5.18 1.92
CA ILE A 64 -19.74 5.35 2.12
C ILE A 64 -19.45 6.28 3.29
N ILE A 65 -20.13 7.43 3.37
CA ILE A 65 -19.97 8.38 4.50
C ILE A 65 -20.34 7.71 5.82
N LEU A 66 -21.45 6.96 5.86
CA LEU A 66 -21.88 6.22 7.04
C LEU A 66 -20.91 5.10 7.40
N ALA A 67 -20.35 4.38 6.43
CA ALA A 67 -19.34 3.36 6.65
C ALA A 67 -18.08 3.96 7.29
N ILE A 68 -17.57 5.06 6.73
CA ILE A 68 -16.41 5.79 7.27
C ILE A 68 -16.73 6.31 8.68
N ALA A 69 -17.89 6.93 8.88
CA ALA A 69 -18.29 7.42 10.21
C ALA A 69 -18.40 6.28 11.23
N SER A 70 -18.87 5.10 10.82
CA SER A 70 -18.95 3.91 11.65
C SER A 70 -17.57 3.34 11.97
N LEU A 71 -16.63 3.33 11.01
CA LEU A 71 -15.24 2.93 11.26
C LEU A 71 -14.56 3.84 12.29
N LEU A 72 -14.86 5.14 12.27
CA LEU A 72 -14.28 6.11 13.20
C LEU A 72 -14.91 6.06 14.60
N LYS A 73 -16.18 5.67 14.75
CA LYS A 73 -16.94 5.81 16.00
C LYS A 73 -17.37 4.51 16.68
N SER A 74 -17.55 3.43 15.93
CA SER A 74 -18.33 2.28 16.41
C SER A 74 -17.57 1.31 17.33
N GLY A 75 -16.24 1.39 17.36
CA GLY A 75 -15.40 0.45 18.13
C GLY A 75 -15.42 -1.00 17.62
N PHE A 76 -16.22 -1.32 16.59
CA PHE A 76 -16.23 -2.63 15.96
C PHE A 76 -14.99 -2.86 15.11
N ALA A 77 -14.62 -4.14 14.95
CA ALA A 77 -13.57 -4.53 14.02
C ALA A 77 -13.93 -4.07 12.59
N PRO A 78 -12.99 -3.47 11.82
CA PRO A 78 -13.27 -2.94 10.49
C PRO A 78 -13.93 -3.93 9.53
N ALA A 79 -13.56 -5.22 9.62
CA ALA A 79 -14.15 -6.29 8.81
C ALA A 79 -15.68 -6.40 8.99
N VAL A 80 -16.16 -6.25 10.23
CA VAL A 80 -17.61 -6.31 10.54
C VAL A 80 -18.34 -5.12 9.93
N VAL A 81 -17.76 -3.92 10.07
CA VAL A 81 -18.33 -2.71 9.48
C VAL A 81 -18.42 -2.84 7.96
N PHE A 82 -17.33 -3.23 7.30
CA PHE A 82 -17.35 -3.42 5.85
C PHE A 82 -18.34 -4.50 5.40
N MET A 83 -18.48 -5.60 6.14
CA MET A 83 -19.45 -6.65 5.82
C MET A 83 -20.89 -6.13 5.85
N ILE A 84 -21.26 -5.37 6.89
CA ILE A 84 -22.60 -4.78 7.00
C ILE A 84 -22.86 -3.82 5.85
N PHE A 85 -21.94 -2.88 5.59
CA PHE A 85 -22.12 -1.90 4.54
C PHE A 85 -22.06 -2.50 3.13
N TYR A 86 -21.30 -3.58 2.93
CA TYR A 86 -21.31 -4.35 1.69
C TYR A 86 -22.67 -5.02 1.45
N VAL A 87 -23.24 -5.68 2.46
CA VAL A 87 -24.57 -6.29 2.36
C VAL A 87 -25.63 -5.23 2.07
N LEU A 88 -25.61 -4.09 2.78
CA LEU A 88 -26.51 -2.98 2.51
C LEU A 88 -26.35 -2.43 1.09
N ALA A 89 -25.11 -2.17 0.67
CA ALA A 89 -24.83 -1.65 -0.67
C ALA A 89 -25.30 -2.62 -1.76
N THR A 90 -25.02 -3.92 -1.62
CA THR A 90 -25.44 -4.92 -2.61
C THR A 90 -26.95 -5.07 -2.69
N VAL A 91 -27.66 -5.16 -1.55
CA VAL A 91 -29.14 -5.26 -1.54
C VAL A 91 -29.80 -4.01 -2.12
N ILE A 92 -29.27 -2.81 -1.84
CA ILE A 92 -29.81 -1.55 -2.35
C ILE A 92 -29.53 -1.36 -3.85
N ASN A 93 -28.31 -1.70 -4.31
CA ASN A 93 -27.93 -1.51 -5.71
C ASN A 93 -28.41 -2.63 -6.63
N TYR A 94 -28.60 -3.83 -6.09
CA TYR A 94 -28.95 -5.06 -6.81
C TYR A 94 -30.06 -5.83 -6.07
N PRO A 95 -31.31 -5.33 -6.07
CA PRO A 95 -32.41 -5.98 -5.33
C PRO A 95 -32.72 -7.42 -5.79
N SER A 96 -32.34 -7.77 -7.02
CA SER A 96 -32.45 -9.13 -7.54
C SER A 96 -31.35 -10.01 -6.95
N VAL A 97 -31.74 -11.17 -6.40
CA VAL A 97 -30.81 -12.20 -5.91
C VAL A 97 -29.84 -12.64 -7.01
N LYS A 98 -30.30 -12.72 -8.25
CA LYS A 98 -29.47 -13.09 -9.41
C LYS A 98 -28.35 -12.07 -9.62
N ASP A 99 -28.67 -10.79 -9.54
CA ASP A 99 -27.71 -9.71 -9.79
C ASP A 99 -26.72 -9.59 -8.63
N THR A 100 -27.20 -9.69 -7.38
CA THR A 100 -26.32 -9.75 -6.19
C THR A 100 -25.34 -10.92 -6.28
N LYS A 101 -25.83 -12.11 -6.65
CA LYS A 101 -24.98 -13.29 -6.84
C LYS A 101 -23.94 -13.04 -7.94
N ALA A 102 -24.34 -12.51 -9.09
CA ALA A 102 -23.42 -12.19 -10.17
C ALA A 102 -22.32 -11.20 -9.74
N ARG A 103 -22.64 -10.22 -8.86
CA ARG A 103 -21.64 -9.31 -8.30
C ARG A 103 -20.68 -9.99 -7.32
N VAL A 104 -21.18 -10.88 -6.46
CA VAL A 104 -20.32 -11.67 -5.56
C VAL A 104 -19.40 -12.58 -6.37
N ASP A 105 -19.94 -13.31 -7.34
CA ASP A 105 -19.18 -14.24 -8.19
C ASP A 105 -18.10 -13.49 -9.00
N ALA A 106 -18.40 -12.28 -9.48
CA ALA A 106 -17.46 -11.43 -10.21
C ALA A 106 -16.23 -10.99 -9.39
N HIS A 107 -16.31 -11.00 -8.05
CA HIS A 107 -15.21 -10.66 -7.15
C HIS A 107 -14.69 -11.88 -6.35
N ALA A 108 -15.25 -13.06 -6.58
CA ALA A 108 -14.93 -14.27 -5.82
C ALA A 108 -13.49 -14.71 -6.05
N LYS A 109 -12.96 -14.55 -7.27
CA LYS A 109 -11.60 -14.96 -7.61
C LYS A 109 -10.56 -14.17 -6.80
N GLU A 110 -10.70 -12.86 -6.73
CA GLU A 110 -9.82 -11.97 -5.99
C GLU A 110 -9.89 -12.26 -4.48
N CYS A 111 -11.11 -12.45 -3.96
CA CYS A 111 -11.32 -12.81 -2.55
C CYS A 111 -10.70 -14.16 -2.19
N LEU A 112 -10.90 -15.19 -3.02
CA LEU A 112 -10.34 -16.53 -2.80
C LEU A 112 -8.81 -16.49 -2.84
N MET A 113 -8.24 -15.77 -3.79
CA MET A 113 -6.79 -15.57 -3.88
C MET A 113 -6.24 -14.94 -2.61
N MET A 114 -6.85 -13.86 -2.12
CA MET A 114 -6.43 -13.21 -0.87
C MET A 114 -6.56 -14.13 0.35
N ALA A 115 -7.66 -14.89 0.45
CA ALA A 115 -7.86 -15.84 1.54
C ALA A 115 -6.80 -16.97 1.51
N SER A 116 -6.48 -17.50 0.33
CA SER A 116 -5.44 -18.51 0.17
C SER A 116 -4.06 -17.98 0.54
N VAL A 117 -3.72 -16.76 0.13
CA VAL A 117 -2.45 -16.11 0.50
C VAL A 117 -2.34 -15.94 2.01
N LEU A 118 -3.38 -15.40 2.66
CA LEU A 118 -3.40 -15.23 4.12
C LEU A 118 -3.28 -16.56 4.87
N PHE A 119 -3.92 -17.62 4.35
CA PHE A 119 -3.81 -18.96 4.94
C PHE A 119 -2.40 -19.53 4.79
N ALA A 120 -1.81 -19.46 3.59
CA ALA A 120 -0.46 -19.91 3.32
C ALA A 120 0.58 -19.12 4.15
N ALA A 121 0.42 -17.81 4.23
CA ALA A 121 1.19 -16.92 5.11
C ALA A 121 1.10 -17.31 6.58
N GLY A 122 -0.11 -17.63 7.05
CA GLY A 122 -0.35 -18.12 8.41
C GLY A 122 0.36 -19.45 8.68
N CYS A 123 0.26 -20.41 7.76
CA CYS A 123 1.00 -21.67 7.84
C CYS A 123 2.51 -21.45 7.83
N PHE A 124 3.02 -20.61 6.92
CA PHE A 124 4.44 -20.28 6.80
C PHE A 124 4.98 -19.65 8.09
N THR A 125 4.33 -18.58 8.57
CA THR A 125 4.69 -17.91 9.83
C THR A 125 4.60 -18.88 11.01
N GLY A 126 3.57 -19.73 11.04
CA GLY A 126 3.39 -20.77 12.06
C GLY A 126 4.53 -21.78 12.06
N ILE A 127 4.94 -22.29 10.90
CA ILE A 127 6.07 -23.20 10.77
C ILE A 127 7.35 -22.50 11.25
N MET A 128 7.68 -21.32 10.72
CA MET A 128 8.93 -20.67 11.07
C MET A 128 9.01 -20.26 12.55
N LYS A 129 7.87 -19.89 13.17
CA LYS A 129 7.81 -19.55 14.59
C LYS A 129 7.91 -20.80 15.48
N ASN A 130 7.13 -21.85 15.19
CA ASN A 130 7.05 -23.03 16.04
C ASN A 130 8.25 -23.98 15.88
N THR A 131 8.94 -23.94 14.74
CA THR A 131 10.21 -24.68 14.52
C THR A 131 11.43 -23.97 15.11
N GLY A 132 11.28 -22.72 15.57
CA GLY A 132 12.40 -21.91 16.06
C GLY A 132 13.23 -21.24 14.96
N MET A 133 12.92 -21.44 13.67
CA MET A 133 13.66 -20.84 12.55
C MET A 133 13.73 -19.31 12.63
N ILE A 134 12.63 -18.65 12.98
CA ILE A 134 12.62 -17.18 13.18
C ILE A 134 13.58 -16.78 14.30
N THR A 135 13.64 -17.53 15.40
CA THR A 135 14.51 -17.26 16.53
C THR A 135 15.98 -17.39 16.15
N GLU A 136 16.34 -18.42 15.38
CA GLU A 136 17.71 -18.62 14.89
C GLU A 136 18.11 -17.55 13.87
N MET A 137 17.22 -17.21 12.93
CA MET A 137 17.46 -16.12 11.97
C MET A 137 17.64 -14.78 12.68
N ALA A 138 16.81 -14.51 13.70
CA ALA A 138 16.94 -13.32 14.53
C ALA A 138 18.27 -13.31 15.28
N THR A 139 18.66 -14.42 15.90
CA THR A 139 19.95 -14.56 16.62
C THR A 139 21.15 -14.37 15.69
N ALA A 140 21.09 -14.90 14.48
CA ALA A 140 22.14 -14.69 13.47
C ALA A 140 22.25 -13.21 13.09
N LEU A 141 21.12 -12.53 12.86
CA LEU A 141 21.12 -11.10 12.53
C LEU A 141 21.57 -10.24 13.71
N THR A 142 21.16 -10.56 14.95
CA THR A 142 21.61 -9.82 16.14
C THR A 142 23.08 -10.08 16.48
N GLY A 143 23.63 -11.25 16.11
CA GLY A 143 25.05 -11.55 16.26
C GLY A 143 25.95 -10.79 15.30
N ILE A 144 25.46 -10.44 14.11
CA ILE A 144 26.20 -9.68 13.10
C ILE A 144 26.09 -8.17 13.33
N ILE A 145 24.91 -7.70 13.74
CA ILE A 145 24.64 -6.26 13.93
C ILE A 145 25.06 -5.84 15.34
N PRO A 146 25.96 -4.85 15.49
CA PRO A 146 26.37 -4.36 16.81
C PRO A 146 25.18 -3.95 17.68
N GLN A 147 25.22 -4.25 18.96
CA GLN A 147 24.13 -3.94 19.90
C GLN A 147 23.84 -2.43 19.97
N SER A 148 24.85 -1.58 19.74
CA SER A 148 24.70 -0.12 19.61
C SER A 148 23.84 0.33 18.42
N MET A 149 23.74 -0.51 17.38
CA MET A 149 22.90 -0.29 16.19
C MET A 149 21.48 -0.86 16.37
N GLY A 150 21.25 -1.72 17.36
CA GLY A 150 19.94 -2.34 17.62
C GLY A 150 18.82 -1.32 17.83
N LYS A 151 19.11 -0.19 18.50
CA LYS A 151 18.15 0.92 18.67
C LYS A 151 17.73 1.59 17.36
N PHE A 152 18.55 1.47 16.31
CA PHE A 152 18.27 2.03 14.98
C PHE A 152 17.66 1.00 14.02
N PHE A 153 17.37 -0.22 14.48
CA PHE A 153 16.82 -1.28 13.64
C PHE A 153 15.50 -0.90 12.94
N PRO A 154 14.55 -0.17 13.58
CA PRO A 154 13.39 0.36 12.86
C PRO A 154 13.77 1.31 11.73
N ILE A 155 14.73 2.21 11.95
CA ILE A 155 15.22 3.16 10.94
C ILE A 155 15.83 2.40 9.75
N ILE A 156 16.69 1.41 10.02
CA ILE A 156 17.29 0.57 9.00
C ILE A 156 16.21 -0.15 8.20
N THR A 157 15.20 -0.70 8.88
CA THR A 157 14.06 -1.36 8.23
C THR A 157 13.31 -0.39 7.32
N GLY A 158 13.03 0.83 7.78
CA GLY A 158 12.36 1.85 6.99
C GLY A 158 13.16 2.24 5.75
N ILE A 159 14.48 2.40 5.86
CA ILE A 159 15.36 2.72 4.73
C ILE A 159 15.36 1.59 3.69
N ILE A 160 15.51 0.33 4.14
CA ILE A 160 15.59 -0.83 3.25
C ILE A 160 14.23 -1.21 2.65
N SER A 161 13.13 -0.82 3.31
CA SER A 161 11.77 -1.20 2.90
C SER A 161 11.41 -0.76 1.48
N MET A 162 11.81 0.45 1.05
CA MET A 162 11.52 0.90 -0.32
C MET A 162 12.31 0.08 -1.36
N PRO A 163 13.65 -0.10 -1.27
CA PRO A 163 14.38 -0.99 -2.18
C PRO A 163 13.87 -2.43 -2.16
N ALA A 164 13.47 -2.94 -1.00
CA ALA A 164 12.93 -4.28 -0.86
C ALA A 164 11.64 -4.47 -1.68
N SER A 165 10.88 -3.41 -2.00
CA SER A 165 9.69 -3.51 -2.86
C SER A 165 9.99 -3.93 -4.30
N LEU A 166 11.25 -3.80 -4.74
CA LEU A 166 11.69 -4.26 -6.05
C LEU A 166 11.90 -5.78 -6.08
N LEU A 167 12.12 -6.39 -4.91
CA LEU A 167 12.41 -7.82 -4.76
C LEU A 167 11.21 -8.60 -4.21
N PHE A 168 10.37 -7.95 -3.41
CA PHE A 168 9.24 -8.58 -2.73
C PHE A 168 7.95 -7.85 -3.06
N ASP A 169 6.93 -8.62 -3.42
CA ASP A 169 5.55 -8.14 -3.47
C ASP A 169 5.04 -7.89 -2.03
N PRO A 170 3.93 -7.15 -1.86
CA PRO A 170 3.43 -6.81 -0.53
C PRO A 170 3.20 -8.04 0.35
N ASP A 171 2.60 -9.10 -0.19
CA ASP A 171 2.21 -10.27 0.58
C ASP A 171 3.46 -11.02 1.05
N SER A 172 4.40 -11.28 0.15
CA SER A 172 5.67 -11.93 0.48
C SER A 172 6.48 -11.14 1.51
N PHE A 173 6.50 -9.80 1.42
CA PHE A 173 7.23 -8.98 2.38
C PHE A 173 6.58 -8.96 3.76
N TYR A 174 5.28 -8.65 3.84
CA TYR A 174 4.59 -8.49 5.12
C TYR A 174 4.36 -9.82 5.85
N PHE A 175 4.15 -10.90 5.10
CA PHE A 175 3.91 -12.21 5.69
C PHE A 175 5.18 -13.04 5.85
N GLY A 176 6.20 -12.83 5.00
CA GLY A 176 7.44 -13.59 5.04
C GLY A 176 8.57 -12.88 5.76
N VAL A 177 8.90 -11.66 5.33
CA VAL A 177 10.10 -10.93 5.76
C VAL A 177 9.88 -10.18 7.08
N LEU A 178 8.76 -9.46 7.19
CA LEU A 178 8.49 -8.61 8.35
C LEU A 178 8.45 -9.37 9.68
N PRO A 179 7.90 -10.61 9.79
CA PRO A 179 7.97 -11.37 11.03
C PRO A 179 9.40 -11.65 11.50
N VAL A 180 10.33 -11.92 10.57
CA VAL A 180 11.75 -12.13 10.89
C VAL A 180 12.37 -10.85 11.41
N LEU A 181 12.14 -9.72 10.73
CA LEU A 181 12.64 -8.40 11.16
C LEU A 181 12.06 -7.99 12.52
N GLY A 182 10.78 -8.25 12.75
CA GLY A 182 10.12 -7.97 14.02
C GLY A 182 10.70 -8.76 15.20
N ASN A 183 10.99 -10.04 15.01
CA ASN A 183 11.63 -10.86 16.06
C ASN A 183 13.09 -10.47 16.28
N THR A 184 13.81 -10.12 15.21
CA THR A 184 15.18 -9.57 15.32
C THR A 184 15.20 -8.30 16.17
N ALA A 185 14.24 -7.41 15.96
CA ALA A 185 14.11 -6.18 16.75
C ALA A 185 13.78 -6.45 18.23
N GLN A 186 12.94 -7.45 18.53
CA GLN A 186 12.71 -7.88 19.91
C GLN A 186 14.00 -8.35 20.58
N GLY A 187 14.88 -9.03 19.85
CA GLY A 187 16.22 -9.41 20.34
C GLY A 187 17.10 -8.21 20.74
N PHE A 188 16.86 -7.05 20.14
CA PHE A 188 17.48 -5.77 20.52
C PHE A 188 16.70 -4.98 21.59
N GLY A 189 15.61 -5.52 22.11
CA GLY A 189 14.71 -4.82 23.05
C GLY A 189 13.83 -3.76 22.40
N VAL A 190 13.67 -3.79 21.07
CA VAL A 190 12.84 -2.86 20.31
C VAL A 190 11.45 -3.46 20.05
N ALA A 191 10.41 -2.65 20.25
CA ALA A 191 9.04 -3.09 20.00
C ALA A 191 8.79 -3.41 18.52
N VAL A 192 8.17 -4.56 18.24
CA VAL A 192 7.81 -5.02 16.88
C VAL A 192 6.98 -3.98 16.13
N GLU A 193 6.10 -3.25 16.83
CA GLU A 193 5.25 -2.24 16.20
C GLU A 193 6.07 -1.16 15.48
N LYS A 194 7.24 -0.78 16.02
CA LYS A 194 8.09 0.26 15.44
C LYS A 194 8.69 -0.20 14.12
N VAL A 195 9.04 -1.47 14.02
CA VAL A 195 9.52 -2.10 12.78
C VAL A 195 8.39 -2.19 11.76
N GLY A 196 7.19 -2.59 12.19
CA GLY A 196 6.02 -2.63 11.32
C GLY A 196 5.66 -1.26 10.75
N ARG A 197 5.67 -0.23 11.60
CA ARG A 197 5.47 1.17 11.18
C ARG A 197 6.53 1.62 10.20
N ALA A 198 7.81 1.39 10.51
CA ALA A 198 8.91 1.77 9.63
C ALA A 198 8.83 1.08 8.27
N ALA A 199 8.50 -0.21 8.23
CA ALA A 199 8.35 -0.98 7.00
C ALA A 199 7.30 -0.38 6.05
N ILE A 200 6.17 0.07 6.59
CA ILE A 200 5.08 0.64 5.78
C ILE A 200 5.50 1.96 5.12
N LEU A 201 6.39 2.75 5.74
CA LEU A 201 6.83 4.04 5.19
C LEU A 201 7.52 3.89 3.83
N GLY A 202 8.29 2.83 3.59
CA GLY A 202 8.93 2.63 2.29
C GLY A 202 8.22 1.62 1.40
N GLN A 203 7.98 0.39 1.88
CA GLN A 203 7.54 -0.73 1.03
C GLN A 203 6.38 -0.37 0.09
N MET A 204 5.18 -0.19 0.65
CA MET A 204 3.97 0.01 -0.18
C MET A 204 3.54 1.47 -0.30
N THR A 205 4.14 2.37 0.48
CA THR A 205 3.84 3.80 0.35
C THR A 205 4.57 4.42 -0.85
N THR A 206 5.86 4.11 -1.03
CA THR A 206 6.69 4.72 -2.07
C THR A 206 7.28 3.71 -3.04
N GLY A 207 7.45 2.46 -2.62
CA GLY A 207 7.95 1.37 -3.46
C GLY A 207 6.92 0.81 -4.45
N PHE A 208 5.64 0.84 -4.09
CA PHE A 208 4.54 0.38 -4.96
C PHE A 208 4.60 0.90 -6.41
N PRO A 209 4.70 2.22 -6.69
CA PRO A 209 4.68 2.75 -8.07
C PRO A 209 5.94 2.43 -8.89
N VAL A 210 6.97 1.82 -8.32
CA VAL A 210 8.20 1.44 -9.02
C VAL A 210 8.42 -0.07 -9.05
N SER A 211 7.59 -0.84 -8.34
CA SER A 211 7.77 -2.28 -8.20
C SER A 211 7.35 -3.02 -9.48
N PRO A 212 8.23 -3.87 -10.05
CA PRO A 212 7.89 -4.72 -11.18
C PRO A 212 6.95 -5.87 -10.80
N LEU A 213 6.57 -5.97 -9.52
CA LEU A 213 5.71 -7.02 -8.98
C LEU A 213 4.25 -6.54 -8.85
N THR A 214 3.96 -5.30 -9.27
CA THR A 214 2.64 -4.67 -9.13
C THR A 214 2.01 -4.40 -10.50
N ALA A 215 0.87 -5.04 -10.77
CA ALA A 215 0.16 -4.92 -12.06
C ALA A 215 -0.31 -3.48 -12.34
N SER A 216 -0.69 -2.74 -11.30
CA SER A 216 -1.07 -1.32 -11.36
C SER A 216 0.03 -0.43 -11.95
N THR A 217 1.30 -0.72 -11.65
CA THR A 217 2.44 0.01 -12.21
C THR A 217 2.51 -0.19 -13.72
N PHE A 218 2.30 -1.42 -14.20
CA PHE A 218 2.26 -1.71 -15.64
C PHE A 218 1.08 -1.03 -16.34
N LEU A 219 -0.10 -0.99 -15.71
CA LEU A 219 -1.25 -0.27 -16.25
C LEU A 219 -0.93 1.22 -16.41
N LEU A 220 -0.37 1.85 -15.37
CA LEU A 220 -0.06 3.27 -15.37
C LEU A 220 0.98 3.64 -16.43
N ILE A 221 2.09 2.91 -16.52
CA ILE A 221 3.12 3.17 -17.53
C ILE A 221 2.63 2.85 -18.95
N GLY A 222 1.76 1.84 -19.10
CA GLY A 222 1.13 1.50 -20.37
C GLY A 222 0.21 2.62 -20.88
N LEU A 223 -0.58 3.22 -19.99
CA LEU A 223 -1.39 4.41 -20.30
C LEU A 223 -0.54 5.66 -20.57
N ALA A 224 0.60 5.79 -19.90
CA ALA A 224 1.53 6.89 -20.11
C ALA A 224 2.40 6.73 -21.37
N GLY A 225 2.44 5.54 -21.97
CA GLY A 225 3.31 5.24 -23.11
C GLY A 225 4.80 5.27 -22.78
N VAL A 226 5.18 4.92 -21.55
CA VAL A 226 6.57 4.98 -21.05
C VAL A 226 7.07 3.59 -20.70
N ASP A 227 8.34 3.30 -20.99
CA ASP A 227 8.99 2.05 -20.58
C ASP A 227 9.22 1.99 -19.06
N LEU A 228 9.02 0.80 -18.47
CA LEU A 228 9.20 0.57 -17.03
C LEU A 228 10.60 0.98 -16.55
N GLY A 229 11.64 0.64 -17.30
CA GLY A 229 13.02 0.95 -16.94
C GLY A 229 13.31 2.46 -16.91
N GLU A 230 12.71 3.24 -17.82
CA GLU A 230 12.85 4.70 -17.82
C GLU A 230 12.10 5.33 -16.65
N HIS A 231 10.89 4.84 -16.37
CA HIS A 231 10.11 5.24 -15.21
C HIS A 231 10.85 4.95 -13.91
N GLN A 232 11.41 3.74 -13.74
CA GLN A 232 12.17 3.34 -12.57
C GLN A 232 13.43 4.21 -12.37
N LYS A 233 14.22 4.45 -13.44
CA LYS A 233 15.43 5.29 -13.36
C LYS A 233 15.14 6.70 -12.83
N LYS A 234 14.01 7.29 -13.22
CA LYS A 234 13.62 8.64 -12.78
C LYS A 234 12.92 8.64 -11.42
N THR A 235 12.10 7.63 -11.15
CA THR A 235 11.21 7.63 -9.98
C THR A 235 11.85 7.01 -8.74
N ILE A 236 12.71 5.98 -8.87
CA ILE A 236 13.36 5.33 -7.72
C ILE A 236 14.11 6.34 -6.83
N PRO A 237 14.96 7.24 -7.36
CA PRO A 237 15.68 8.20 -6.52
C PRO A 237 14.73 9.15 -5.76
N LEU A 238 13.63 9.56 -6.40
CA LEU A 238 12.63 10.44 -5.80
C LEU A 238 11.80 9.72 -4.73
N ALA A 239 11.34 8.51 -5.02
CA ALA A 239 10.55 7.72 -4.10
C ALA A 239 11.39 7.25 -2.89
N PHE A 240 12.68 6.96 -3.11
CA PHE A 240 13.63 6.72 -2.04
C PHE A 240 13.85 7.98 -1.19
N LEU A 241 14.02 9.16 -1.80
CA LEU A 241 14.11 10.42 -1.07
C LEU A 241 12.88 10.68 -0.18
N VAL A 242 11.67 10.49 -0.71
CA VAL A 242 10.43 10.62 0.05
C VAL A 242 10.41 9.64 1.23
N THR A 243 10.86 8.39 1.02
CA THR A 243 11.00 7.39 2.09
C THR A 243 11.93 7.87 3.19
N ILE A 244 13.11 8.39 2.83
CA ILE A 244 14.09 8.92 3.79
C ILE A 244 13.49 10.08 4.60
N VAL A 245 12.78 11.01 3.94
CA VAL A 245 12.10 12.12 4.63
C VAL A 245 11.09 11.60 5.65
N MET A 246 10.26 10.63 5.27
CA MET A 246 9.29 10.04 6.19
C MET A 246 9.95 9.31 7.35
N VAL A 247 11.02 8.54 7.09
CA VAL A 247 11.78 7.84 8.13
C VAL A 247 12.43 8.81 9.11
N ILE A 248 13.02 9.91 8.63
CA ILE A 248 13.60 10.96 9.49
C ILE A 248 12.53 11.57 10.38
N VAL A 249 11.38 11.93 9.82
CA VAL A 249 10.28 12.53 10.60
C VAL A 249 9.75 11.53 11.63
N ALA A 250 9.53 10.27 11.23
CA ALA A 250 9.08 9.22 12.14
C ALA A 250 10.06 8.98 13.30
N ALA A 251 11.37 9.02 13.03
CA ALA A 251 12.41 8.87 14.06
C ALA A 251 12.44 10.07 15.01
N VAL A 252 12.32 11.30 14.49
CA VAL A 252 12.31 12.53 15.30
C VAL A 252 11.06 12.62 16.18
N THR A 253 9.90 12.20 15.69
CA THR A 253 8.66 12.17 16.47
C THR A 253 8.58 10.97 17.43
N GLY A 254 9.57 10.08 17.42
CA GLY A 254 9.60 8.86 18.23
C GLY A 254 8.58 7.79 17.83
N ALA A 255 8.00 7.92 16.64
CA ALA A 255 7.03 6.96 16.08
C ALA A 255 7.70 5.60 15.78
N ILE A 256 8.97 5.66 15.38
CA ILE A 256 9.88 4.53 15.19
C ILE A 256 11.14 4.72 16.04
#